data_AF-A0A9J8BE99-F1
#
_entry.id   AF-A0A9J8BE99-F1
#
_cell.length_a   1.000
_cell.length_b   1.000
_cell.length_c   1.000
_cell.angle_alpha   90.00
_cell.angle_beta   90.00
_cell.angle_gamma   90.00
#
_symmetry.space_group_name_H-M   'P 1'
#
loop_
_entity.id
_entity.type
_entity.pdbx_description
1 polymer ?
#
loop_
_entity_poly.entity_id
_entity_poly.type
_entity_poly.pdbx_seq_one_letter_code
_entity_poly.pdbx_strand_id
1 'polypeptide(L)'
;CVNHPSTVTFQFIKLHFISDIHECLDSESVCGPNSHCYNYNGSFSCFCWGGYNVSDGNKAISKGNPCTDIDECLLSPSVCGPNANCTNEMGSYNCSCLDGFTATNSSLSISINNTCRGTFCFQICVCSVFLSWVVLVLTSYWSVQCSVMLKSTI
;
A
#
# COMPACT_ATOMS: atom_id res chain seq x y z
N CYS A 1 21.37 -47.57 64.01
CA CYS A 1 20.37 -46.78 63.26
C CYS A 1 21.05 -45.51 62.79
N VAL A 2 21.43 -45.45 61.51
CA VAL A 2 22.02 -44.25 60.91
C VAL A 2 20.86 -43.30 60.63
N ASN A 3 20.81 -42.15 61.30
CA ASN A 3 19.98 -41.04 60.88
C ASN A 3 20.92 -39.86 60.64
N HIS A 4 21.15 -39.60 59.36
CA HIS A 4 21.90 -38.44 58.85
C HIS A 4 21.30 -37.13 59.37
N PRO A 5 22.13 -36.10 59.63
CA PRO A 5 21.63 -34.75 59.78
C PRO A 5 21.17 -34.29 58.40
N SER A 6 19.87 -34.04 58.25
CA SER A 6 19.33 -33.37 57.07
C SER A 6 19.93 -31.96 57.04
N THR A 7 20.97 -31.80 56.23
CA THR A 7 21.48 -30.51 55.78
C THR A 7 20.29 -29.68 55.32
N VAL A 8 19.96 -28.63 56.08
CA VAL A 8 19.06 -27.57 55.62
C VAL A 8 19.78 -26.93 54.45
N THR A 9 19.49 -27.39 53.24
CA THR A 9 19.84 -26.66 52.04
C THR A 9 19.14 -25.32 52.20
N PHE A 10 19.93 -24.26 52.37
CA PHE A 10 19.50 -22.92 52.03
C PHE A 10 19.14 -22.97 50.56
N GLN A 11 17.90 -23.37 50.28
CA GLN A 11 17.28 -23.05 49.03
C GLN A 11 17.25 -21.53 49.11
N PHE A 12 18.15 -20.90 48.39
CA PHE A 12 17.97 -19.54 47.98
C PHE A 12 16.54 -19.52 47.45
N ILE A 13 15.59 -19.08 48.29
CA ILE A 13 14.40 -18.44 47.81
C ILE A 13 15.02 -17.25 47.12
N LYS A 14 15.42 -17.47 45.85
CA LYS A 14 15.78 -16.43 44.93
C LYS A 14 14.55 -15.57 45.02
N LEU A 15 14.65 -14.46 45.75
CA LEU A 15 13.74 -13.35 45.64
C LEU A 15 13.82 -13.03 44.15
N HIS A 16 12.94 -13.69 43.38
CA HIS A 16 12.81 -13.48 41.98
C HIS A 16 12.17 -12.11 41.93
N PHE A 17 13.02 -11.08 41.90
CA PHE A 17 12.65 -9.80 41.34
C PHE A 17 12.04 -10.17 39.99
N ILE A 18 10.70 -10.21 39.93
CA ILE A 18 9.96 -10.40 38.68
C ILE A 18 10.11 -9.08 37.95
N SER A 19 11.28 -8.89 37.36
CA SER A 19 11.45 -7.92 36.31
C SER A 19 10.86 -8.54 35.06
N ASP A 20 10.13 -7.72 34.33
CA ASP A 20 9.62 -8.05 33.03
C ASP A 20 10.73 -8.54 32.08
N ILE A 21 10.41 -9.53 31.25
CA ILE A 21 11.27 -9.95 30.15
C ILE A 21 10.96 -9.04 28.97
N HIS A 22 11.97 -8.48 28.32
CA HIS A 22 11.75 -7.56 27.21
C HIS A 22 11.73 -8.31 25.88
N GLU A 23 10.59 -8.87 25.45
CA GLU A 23 10.52 -9.75 24.28
C GLU A 23 10.92 -9.02 22.98
N CYS A 24 10.76 -7.70 22.91
CA CYS A 24 11.10 -6.89 21.74
C CYS A 24 12.60 -6.71 21.50
N LEU A 25 13.48 -7.22 22.36
CA LEU A 25 14.93 -7.24 22.10
C LEU A 25 15.29 -8.13 20.90
N ASP A 26 14.45 -9.09 20.57
CA ASP A 26 14.57 -9.94 19.38
C ASP A 26 13.25 -9.93 18.59
N SER A 27 12.85 -8.72 18.17
CA SER A 27 11.54 -8.48 17.54
C SER A 27 11.29 -9.32 16.29
N GLU A 28 12.32 -9.59 15.48
CA GLU A 28 12.18 -10.43 14.27
C GLU A 28 11.83 -11.87 14.59
N SER A 29 12.37 -12.43 15.69
CA SER A 29 12.06 -13.81 16.07
C SER A 29 10.69 -13.93 16.72
N VAL A 30 10.22 -12.88 17.40
CA VAL A 30 8.93 -12.82 18.09
C VAL A 30 7.81 -12.44 17.13
N CYS A 31 7.85 -11.26 16.53
CA CYS A 31 6.77 -10.70 15.70
C CYS A 31 6.91 -11.03 14.21
N GLY A 32 8.11 -11.39 13.75
CA GLY A 32 8.37 -11.57 12.31
C GLY A 32 8.58 -10.23 11.56
N PRO A 33 8.89 -10.29 10.26
CA PRO A 33 9.17 -9.10 9.45
C PRO A 33 7.94 -8.19 9.29
N ASN A 34 8.19 -6.94 8.90
CA ASN A 34 7.17 -5.93 8.57
C ASN A 34 6.20 -5.60 9.71
N SER A 35 6.69 -5.65 10.95
CA SER A 35 5.87 -5.41 12.14
C SER A 35 6.63 -4.58 13.20
N HIS A 36 5.86 -3.90 14.04
CA HIS A 36 6.33 -3.25 15.26
C HIS A 36 6.09 -4.16 16.46
N CYS A 37 7.05 -4.24 17.37
CA CYS A 37 6.93 -4.90 18.65
C CYS A 37 6.81 -3.86 19.77
N TYR A 38 5.84 -4.04 20.66
CA TYR A 38 5.71 -3.25 21.88
C TYR A 38 5.75 -4.17 23.09
N ASN A 39 6.63 -3.82 24.02
CA ASN A 39 6.82 -4.55 25.24
C ASN A 39 5.94 -3.97 26.36
N TYR A 40 5.28 -4.82 27.12
CA TYR A 40 4.45 -4.46 28.26
C TYR A 40 4.85 -5.30 29.47
N ASN A 41 4.56 -4.82 30.67
CA ASN A 41 4.92 -5.58 31.87
C ASN A 41 4.11 -6.90 31.95
N GLY A 42 4.78 -8.03 31.70
CA GLY A 42 4.24 -9.38 31.68
C GLY A 42 3.76 -9.88 30.31
N SER A 43 3.94 -9.11 29.22
CA SER A 43 3.50 -9.48 27.86
C SER A 43 4.11 -8.58 26.79
N PHE A 44 3.96 -8.93 25.53
CA PHE A 44 4.23 -8.04 24.39
C PHE A 44 3.03 -8.03 23.42
N SER A 45 3.03 -7.08 22.48
CA SER A 45 2.13 -7.08 21.32
C SER A 45 2.90 -6.74 20.05
N CYS A 46 2.43 -7.30 18.94
CA CYS A 46 2.97 -7.06 17.61
C CYS A 46 1.89 -6.40 16.73
N PHE A 47 2.30 -5.50 15.83
CA PHE A 47 1.41 -4.81 14.88
C PHE A 47 2.07 -4.72 13.50
N CYS A 48 1.32 -4.95 12.42
CA CYS A 48 1.86 -4.77 11.07
C CYS A 48 2.19 -3.30 10.78
N TRP A 49 3.22 -3.05 9.96
CA TRP A 49 3.46 -1.73 9.38
C TRP A 49 2.28 -1.29 8.49
N GLY A 50 2.17 0.01 8.22
CA GLY A 50 1.18 0.52 7.27
C GLY A 50 1.38 -0.10 5.88
N GLY A 51 0.28 -0.49 5.22
CA GLY A 51 0.33 -1.22 3.95
C GLY A 51 0.56 -2.72 4.08
N TYR A 52 0.61 -3.28 5.30
CA TYR A 52 0.79 -4.72 5.52
C TYR A 52 -0.37 -5.31 6.34
N ASN A 53 -0.65 -6.60 6.15
CA ASN A 53 -1.64 -7.35 6.91
C ASN A 53 -1.18 -8.78 7.20
N VAL A 54 -1.78 -9.42 8.20
CA VAL A 54 -1.53 -10.83 8.52
C VAL A 54 -2.12 -11.74 7.45
N SER A 55 -1.43 -12.85 7.17
CA SER A 55 -1.93 -13.87 6.24
C SER A 55 -3.14 -14.62 6.81
N ASP A 56 -3.15 -14.91 8.12
CA ASP A 56 -4.29 -15.51 8.83
C ASP A 56 -4.79 -14.55 9.92
N GLY A 57 -5.94 -13.91 9.67
CA GLY A 57 -6.58 -12.97 10.59
C GLY A 57 -7.07 -13.59 11.91
N ASN A 58 -7.06 -14.93 12.03
CA ASN A 58 -7.45 -15.62 13.26
C ASN A 58 -6.25 -15.95 14.17
N LYS A 59 -5.02 -15.68 13.70
CA LYS A 59 -3.79 -15.94 14.45
C LYS A 59 -3.10 -14.64 14.82
N ALA A 60 -2.42 -14.63 15.96
CA ALA A 60 -1.59 -13.51 16.39
C ALA A 60 -0.41 -13.30 15.41
N ILE A 61 0.04 -12.06 15.30
CA ILE A 61 1.24 -11.71 14.53
C ILE A 61 2.45 -12.36 15.19
N SER A 62 3.21 -13.12 14.41
CA SER A 62 4.42 -13.79 14.87
C SER A 62 5.30 -14.16 13.69
N LYS A 63 6.51 -14.67 13.94
CA LYS A 63 7.34 -15.26 12.88
C LYS A 63 6.62 -16.34 12.06
N GLY A 64 5.68 -17.09 12.65
CA GLY A 64 4.88 -18.11 11.97
C GLY A 64 3.60 -17.59 11.28
N ASN A 65 3.23 -16.34 11.53
CA ASN A 65 2.12 -15.63 10.88
C ASN A 65 2.56 -14.17 10.66
N PRO A 66 3.50 -13.94 9.73
CA PRO A 66 4.11 -12.63 9.53
C PRO A 66 3.17 -11.66 8.80
N CYS A 67 3.51 -10.38 8.85
CA CYS A 67 2.83 -9.35 8.08
C CYS A 67 3.31 -9.35 6.63
N THR A 68 2.37 -9.54 5.71
CA THR A 68 2.58 -9.52 4.27
C THR A 68 2.03 -8.26 3.67
N ASP A 69 2.70 -7.79 2.62
CA ASP A 69 2.29 -6.62 1.86
C ASP A 69 0.84 -6.75 1.37
N ILE A 70 0.08 -5.66 1.44
CA ILE A 70 -1.26 -5.58 0.90
C ILE A 70 -1.13 -5.11 -0.54
N ASP A 71 -1.48 -5.96 -1.50
CA ASP A 71 -1.56 -5.51 -2.89
C ASP A 71 -2.82 -4.67 -3.08
N GLU A 72 -2.71 -3.34 -2.97
CA GLU A 72 -3.87 -2.46 -3.10
C GLU A 72 -4.43 -2.44 -4.52
N CYS A 73 -3.61 -2.75 -5.54
CA CYS A 73 -4.05 -2.86 -6.92
C CYS A 73 -4.99 -4.06 -7.14
N LEU A 74 -4.72 -5.18 -6.46
CA LEU A 74 -5.59 -6.36 -6.47
C LEU A 74 -6.79 -6.19 -5.54
N LEU A 75 -6.59 -5.61 -4.35
CA LEU A 75 -7.64 -5.42 -3.37
C LEU A 75 -8.68 -4.39 -3.82
N SER A 76 -8.23 -3.32 -4.48
CA SER A 76 -9.07 -2.26 -5.00
C SER A 76 -8.61 -1.84 -6.40
N PRO A 77 -9.14 -2.47 -7.46
CA PRO A 77 -8.77 -2.15 -8.85
C PRO A 77 -9.00 -0.69 -9.24
N SER A 78 -9.88 0.01 -8.51
CA SER A 78 -10.18 1.42 -8.71
C SER A 78 -9.26 2.38 -7.95
N VAL A 79 -8.27 1.93 -7.19
CA VAL A 79 -7.48 2.76 -6.25
C VAL A 79 -6.77 3.95 -6.90
N CYS A 80 -6.42 3.83 -8.19
CA CYS A 80 -5.82 4.91 -8.98
C CYS A 80 -6.81 5.79 -9.75
N GLY A 81 -8.10 5.43 -9.75
CA GLY A 81 -9.11 6.05 -10.60
C GLY A 81 -8.99 5.66 -12.08
N PRO A 82 -9.84 6.24 -12.94
CA PRO A 82 -9.87 5.92 -14.37
C PRO A 82 -8.64 6.47 -15.11
N ASN A 83 -8.29 5.80 -16.21
CA ASN A 83 -7.18 6.16 -17.10
C ASN A 83 -5.79 6.19 -16.41
N ALA A 84 -5.61 5.34 -15.40
CA ALA A 84 -4.37 5.19 -14.67
C ALA A 84 -4.00 3.70 -14.57
N ASN A 85 -2.70 3.42 -14.57
CA ASN A 85 -2.13 2.13 -14.20
C ASN A 85 -1.79 2.13 -12.71
N CYS A 86 -2.10 1.02 -12.04
CA CYS A 86 -1.69 0.73 -10.67
C CYS A 86 -0.51 -0.22 -10.68
N THR A 87 0.53 0.08 -9.91
CA THR A 87 1.66 -0.82 -9.66
C THR A 87 1.80 -1.01 -8.16
N ASN A 88 1.80 -2.26 -7.71
CA ASN A 88 2.00 -2.58 -6.30
C ASN A 88 3.46 -2.31 -5.90
N GLU A 89 3.68 -1.72 -4.73
CA GLU A 89 4.99 -1.45 -4.14
C GLU A 89 5.03 -1.98 -2.70
N MET A 90 6.20 -2.30 -2.15
CA MET A 90 6.25 -2.85 -0.79
C MET A 90 5.79 -1.79 0.25
N GLY A 91 4.64 -2.02 0.87
CA GLY A 91 3.98 -1.17 1.85
C GLY A 91 3.13 -0.05 1.25
N SER A 92 2.94 -0.02 -0.08
CA SER A 92 2.15 1.01 -0.75
C SER A 92 1.82 0.63 -2.20
N TYR A 93 1.27 1.57 -2.94
CA TYR A 93 1.04 1.43 -4.37
C TYR A 93 1.35 2.75 -5.07
N ASN A 94 1.68 2.63 -6.35
CA ASN A 94 1.94 3.77 -7.19
C ASN A 94 0.98 3.80 -8.38
N CYS A 95 0.47 5.00 -8.64
CA CYS A 95 -0.46 5.26 -9.71
C CYS A 95 0.22 6.14 -10.77
N SER A 96 0.12 5.72 -12.02
CA SER A 96 0.63 6.48 -13.17
C SER A 96 -0.47 6.66 -14.21
N CYS A 97 -0.54 7.83 -14.84
CA CYS A 97 -1.52 8.04 -15.91
C CYS A 97 -1.14 7.22 -17.14
N LEU A 98 -2.15 6.70 -17.84
CA LEU A 98 -1.96 6.11 -19.16
C LEU A 98 -1.43 7.16 -20.15
N ASP A 99 -0.79 6.70 -21.22
CA ASP A 99 -0.26 7.58 -22.27
C ASP A 99 -1.35 8.53 -22.81
N GLY A 100 -1.01 9.82 -22.90
CA GLY A 100 -1.94 10.88 -23.33
C GLY A 100 -2.86 11.44 -22.23
N PHE A 101 -2.73 10.96 -20.98
CA PHE A 101 -3.42 11.48 -19.82
C PHE A 101 -2.46 12.13 -18.82
N THR A 102 -2.96 13.11 -18.08
CA THR A 102 -2.21 13.81 -17.03
C THR A 102 -3.04 13.92 -15.76
N ALA A 103 -2.39 13.96 -14.60
CA ALA A 103 -3.08 14.19 -13.34
C ALA A 103 -3.90 15.49 -13.39
N THR A 104 -5.10 15.47 -12.81
CA THR A 104 -5.98 16.65 -12.74
C THR A 104 -5.29 17.80 -12.00
N ASN A 105 -4.54 17.47 -10.94
CA ASN A 105 -3.61 18.36 -10.28
C ASN A 105 -2.19 17.75 -10.38
N SER A 106 -1.33 18.38 -11.17
CA SER A 106 0.06 17.94 -11.40
C SER A 106 0.96 18.02 -10.17
N SER A 107 0.55 18.75 -9.12
CA SER A 107 1.31 18.90 -7.88
C SER A 107 0.94 17.85 -6.82
N LEU A 108 -0.03 16.97 -7.11
CA LEU A 108 -0.51 15.93 -6.21
C LEU A 108 -0.28 14.55 -6.82
N SER A 109 -0.15 13.53 -5.97
CA SER A 109 -0.07 12.13 -6.41
C SER A 109 -1.37 11.67 -7.05
N ILE A 110 -1.28 10.72 -7.98
CA ILE A 110 -2.44 10.17 -8.67
C ILE A 110 -3.18 9.23 -7.72
N SER A 111 -4.50 9.37 -7.66
CA SER A 111 -5.39 8.54 -6.83
C SER A 111 -6.84 8.69 -7.29
N ILE A 112 -7.78 8.00 -6.65
CA ILE A 112 -9.23 8.26 -6.83
C ILE A 112 -9.64 9.73 -6.63
N ASN A 113 -8.90 10.50 -5.84
CA ASN A 113 -9.19 11.90 -5.56
C ASN A 113 -8.45 12.88 -6.48
N ASN A 114 -7.43 12.39 -7.21
CA ASN A 114 -6.67 13.16 -8.19
C ASN A 114 -6.44 12.28 -9.43
N THR A 115 -7.49 12.17 -10.24
CA THR A 115 -7.56 11.22 -11.35
C THR A 115 -6.87 11.76 -12.60
N CYS A 116 -6.66 10.86 -13.56
CA CYS A 116 -6.02 11.16 -14.83
C CYS A 116 -7.05 11.68 -15.86
N ARG A 117 -6.79 12.88 -16.38
CA ARG A 117 -7.60 13.54 -17.41
C ARG A 117 -6.80 13.67 -18.69
N GLY A 118 -7.42 13.30 -19.81
CA GLY A 118 -6.83 13.48 -21.13
C GLY A 118 -6.77 14.96 -21.51
N THR A 119 -5.70 15.36 -22.19
CA THR A 119 -5.59 16.69 -22.80
C THR A 119 -6.47 16.85 -24.04
N PHE A 120 -7.19 15.79 -24.45
CA PHE A 120 -8.21 15.82 -25.51
C PHE A 120 -9.61 16.05 -24.93
N CYS A 121 -9.76 17.10 -24.14
CA CYS A 121 -10.98 17.88 -24.29
C CYS A 121 -10.69 18.72 -25.52
N PHE A 122 -11.16 18.30 -26.70
CA PHE A 122 -11.24 19.26 -27.79
C PHE A 122 -11.95 20.47 -27.19
N GLN A 123 -11.25 21.60 -27.16
CA GLN A 123 -11.82 22.93 -27.26
C GLN A 123 -12.48 23.06 -28.65
N ILE A 124 -13.28 22.07 -29.02
CA ILE A 124 -14.30 21.99 -30.05
C ILE A 124 -15.48 21.19 -29.42
N CYS A 125 -15.77 21.43 -28.15
CA CYS A 125 -17.13 21.86 -27.81
C CYS A 125 -17.26 23.35 -28.13
N VAL A 126 -16.82 23.78 -29.32
CA VAL A 126 -17.70 24.70 -30.02
C VAL A 126 -18.89 23.84 -30.39
N CYS A 127 -19.90 23.89 -29.52
CA CYS A 127 -21.24 24.05 -30.06
C CYS A 127 -21.20 25.39 -30.80
N SER A 128 -20.53 25.41 -31.97
CA SER A 128 -20.46 26.58 -32.82
C SER A 128 -21.87 26.71 -33.32
N VAL A 129 -22.65 27.53 -32.61
CA VAL A 129 -23.81 28.22 -33.14
C VAL A 129 -23.35 28.70 -34.52
N PHE A 130 -23.89 28.04 -35.55
CA PHE A 130 -23.55 28.27 -36.94
C PHE A 130 -23.79 29.74 -37.27
N LEU A 131 -22.72 30.53 -37.31
CA LEU A 131 -22.75 31.84 -37.94
C LEU A 131 -21.59 31.93 -38.93
N SER A 132 -21.96 31.63 -40.18
CA SER A 132 -21.38 32.16 -41.43
C SER A 132 -20.10 31.52 -41.99
N TRP A 133 -20.30 30.55 -42.90
CA TRP A 133 -19.70 30.44 -44.25
C TRP A 133 -18.25 30.88 -44.54
N VAL A 134 -17.24 30.54 -43.73
CA VAL A 134 -15.84 30.45 -44.23
C VAL A 134 -15.11 29.48 -43.28
N VAL A 135 -14.68 28.27 -43.67
CA VAL A 135 -13.36 27.96 -44.25
C VAL A 135 -13.37 26.46 -44.57
N LEU A 136 -13.28 26.10 -45.84
CA LEU A 136 -13.28 24.72 -46.36
C LEU A 136 -11.87 24.12 -46.54
N VAL A 137 -10.85 24.60 -45.82
CA VAL A 137 -9.44 24.26 -46.14
C VAL A 137 -8.61 23.73 -44.95
N LEU A 138 -9.23 23.33 -43.82
CA LEU A 138 -8.48 22.75 -42.68
C LEU A 138 -9.03 21.40 -42.17
N THR A 139 -10.00 20.78 -42.84
CA THR A 139 -10.61 19.52 -42.39
C THR A 139 -9.81 18.25 -42.76
N SER A 140 -8.82 18.36 -43.64
CA SER A 140 -7.99 17.22 -44.07
C SER A 140 -6.73 17.01 -43.23
N TYR A 141 -6.22 18.03 -42.53
CA TYR A 141 -5.06 17.87 -41.64
C TYR A 141 -5.45 17.32 -40.26
N TRP A 142 -6.67 17.60 -39.79
CA TRP A 142 -7.14 17.12 -38.47
C TRP A 142 -7.66 15.68 -38.48
N SER A 143 -8.17 15.19 -39.60
CA SER A 143 -8.63 13.81 -39.73
C SER A 143 -7.47 12.80 -39.73
N VAL A 144 -6.28 13.19 -40.19
CA VAL A 144 -5.11 12.30 -40.26
C VAL A 144 -4.48 12.05 -38.87
N GLN A 145 -4.50 13.02 -37.96
CA GLN A 145 -3.98 12.84 -36.59
C GLN A 145 -4.89 11.95 -35.73
N CYS A 146 -6.21 11.95 -35.99
CA CYS A 146 -7.17 11.11 -35.26
C CYS A 146 -7.04 9.62 -35.66
N SER A 147 -6.73 9.33 -36.93
CA SER A 147 -6.55 7.94 -37.40
C SER A 147 -5.24 7.28 -36.99
N VAL A 148 -4.19 8.05 -36.66
CA VAL A 148 -2.91 7.48 -36.21
C VAL A 148 -2.98 7.01 -34.76
N MET A 149 -3.76 7.67 -33.89
CA MET A 149 -3.91 7.26 -32.48
C MET A 149 -4.82 6.05 -32.28
N LEU A 150 -5.84 5.85 -33.13
CA LEU A 150 -6.70 4.65 -33.11
C LEU A 150 -5.98 3.37 -33.55
N LYS A 151 -4.82 3.48 -34.21
CA LYS A 151 -4.04 2.32 -34.68
C LYS A 151 -3.07 1.75 -33.66
N SER A 152 -2.85 2.42 -32.52
CA SER A 152 -1.93 1.95 -31.47
C SER A 152 -2.62 1.21 -30.34
N THR A 153 -3.91 0.88 -30.48
CA THR A 153 -4.72 0.17 -29.46
C THR A 153 -5.40 -1.08 -30.02
N ILE A 154 -4.65 -1.87 -30.80
CA ILE A 154 -4.97 -3.29 -31.07
C ILE A 154 -3.85 -4.14 -30.48
#